data_AF-A0A2V6RVZ3-F1
#
_entry.id   AF-A0A2V6RVZ3-F1
#
_cell.length_a   1.000
_cell.length_b   1.000
_cell.length_c   1.000
_cell.angle_alpha   90.00
_cell.angle_beta   90.00
_cell.angle_gamma   90.00
#
_symmetry.space_group_name_H-M   'P 1'
#
loop_
_entity.id
_entity.type
_entity.pdbx_description
1 polymer ?
#
loop_
_entity_poly.entity_id
_entity_poly.type
_entity_poly.pdbx_seq_one_letter_code
_entity_poly.pdbx_strand_id
1 'polypeptide(L)'
;MVALDHYTLDTWGRTPDFYPFLLALLLPAIFVATTRALGPGAAAATAAIFTAEHILILLALLGFGMRIPTFTPIPLLPALAIDLACAAFPVPRTSWLAAPFAGLAFAIVACAQEAAWMAWAVGRPWDPGRVAAAFPGVALTAIGSAVVGWTVGTLVASAATGRPTREALGSRARARATVVAMLALVTVGVAAAYRPSRVEPPAGVTALGLAPDTGFDYRDAVFWDALLPDGWRTPGAHHAYQEAIVDGRGVPLGPAWCARDRVALARELASTRVTLSVNGEPVDLARYPRTRRRMRDGSLCEWIGVTATTPRPGFQELSYTVERDALPPSTIVMRLRVKEP
;
A
#
# COMPACT_ATOMS: atom_id res chain seq x y z
N MET A 1 9.02 -2.11 12.14
CA MET A 1 9.02 -2.77 10.82
C MET A 1 7.58 -3.13 10.42
N VAL A 2 6.61 -2.24 10.62
CA VAL A 2 5.15 -2.54 10.47
C VAL A 2 4.51 -1.75 9.31
N ALA A 3 5.19 -0.71 8.81
CA ALA A 3 4.65 0.11 7.73
C ALA A 3 4.65 -0.61 6.39
N LEU A 4 5.75 -1.26 5.96
CA LEU A 4 5.86 -1.91 4.66
C LEU A 4 4.87 -3.09 4.47
N ASP A 5 4.56 -3.81 5.54
CA ASP A 5 3.65 -4.96 5.48
C ASP A 5 2.22 -4.52 5.14
N HIS A 6 1.72 -3.43 5.71
CA HIS A 6 0.35 -2.96 5.42
C HIS A 6 0.17 -2.49 3.97
N TYR A 7 1.18 -1.82 3.38
CA TYR A 7 1.10 -1.29 2.01
C TYR A 7 1.20 -2.37 0.92
N THR A 8 1.79 -3.53 1.24
CA THR A 8 1.96 -4.64 0.29
C THR A 8 0.87 -5.68 0.43
N LEU A 9 0.39 -5.94 1.64
CA LEU A 9 -0.60 -6.98 1.95
C LEU A 9 -2.05 -6.53 1.67
N ASP A 10 -2.39 -5.27 1.99
CA ASP A 10 -3.75 -4.74 1.83
C ASP A 10 -3.85 -3.88 0.55
N THR A 11 -4.76 -4.26 -0.36
CA THR A 11 -5.11 -3.47 -1.55
C THR A 11 -5.42 -2.01 -1.25
N TRP A 12 -5.97 -1.77 -0.07
CA TRP A 12 -6.52 -0.50 0.37
C TRP A 12 -5.43 0.50 0.76
N GLY A 13 -4.25 0.01 1.15
CA GLY A 13 -3.12 0.87 1.47
C GLY A 13 -2.38 1.39 0.23
N ARG A 14 -2.68 0.88 -0.97
CA ARG A 14 -1.97 1.26 -2.19
C ARG A 14 -2.49 2.59 -2.73
N THR A 15 -1.79 3.66 -2.40
CA THR A 15 -2.04 5.01 -2.95
C THR A 15 -1.25 5.23 -4.24
N PRO A 16 -1.73 6.11 -5.14
CA PRO A 16 -1.11 6.35 -6.45
C PRO A 16 0.30 6.96 -6.38
N ASP A 17 0.64 7.60 -5.26
CA ASP A 17 1.91 8.27 -4.99
C ASP A 17 2.92 7.40 -4.27
N PHE A 18 2.49 6.57 -3.32
CA PHE A 18 3.41 5.80 -2.48
C PHE A 18 3.77 4.44 -3.06
N TYR A 19 2.76 3.65 -3.46
CA TYR A 19 3.01 2.26 -3.84
C TYR A 19 3.82 2.15 -5.16
N PRO A 20 3.47 2.86 -6.25
CA PRO A 20 4.31 2.91 -7.44
C PRO A 20 5.70 3.48 -7.18
N PHE A 21 5.84 4.45 -6.26
CA PHE A 21 7.14 4.97 -5.85
C PHE A 21 8.01 3.91 -5.17
N LEU A 22 7.45 3.12 -4.25
CA LEU A 22 8.15 2.01 -3.61
C LEU A 22 8.64 0.97 -4.64
N LEU A 23 7.78 0.59 -5.58
CA LEU A 23 8.17 -0.33 -6.66
C LEU A 23 9.28 0.27 -7.53
N ALA A 24 9.16 1.57 -7.86
CA ALA A 24 10.13 2.31 -8.66
C ALA A 24 11.49 2.48 -7.98
N LEU A 25 11.58 2.43 -6.65
CA LEU A 25 12.86 2.49 -5.93
C LEU A 25 13.74 1.27 -6.20
N LEU A 26 13.16 0.07 -6.33
CA LEU A 26 13.91 -1.18 -6.31
C LEU A 26 13.83 -2.00 -7.59
N LEU A 27 12.62 -2.19 -8.15
CA LEU A 27 12.43 -3.13 -9.26
C LEU A 27 13.21 -2.74 -10.53
N PRO A 28 13.24 -1.45 -10.96
CA PRO A 28 14.04 -1.05 -12.12
C PRO A 28 15.52 -1.34 -11.94
N ALA A 29 16.09 -1.12 -10.74
CA ALA A 29 17.48 -1.46 -10.46
C ALA A 29 17.75 -2.96 -10.63
N ILE A 30 16.89 -3.82 -10.09
CA ILE A 30 17.04 -5.28 -10.22
C ILE A 30 16.94 -5.69 -11.69
N PHE A 31 15.86 -5.32 -12.36
CA PHE A 31 15.58 -5.75 -13.73
C PHE A 31 16.64 -5.25 -14.73
N VAL A 32 17.05 -3.99 -14.64
CA VAL A 32 18.12 -3.48 -15.52
C VAL A 32 19.46 -4.12 -15.19
N ALA A 33 19.78 -4.36 -13.91
CA ALA A 33 21.01 -5.07 -13.54
C ALA A 33 21.03 -6.49 -14.11
N THR A 34 19.92 -7.23 -14.00
CA THR A 34 19.80 -8.60 -14.52
C THR A 34 19.89 -8.63 -16.04
N THR A 35 19.16 -7.78 -16.75
CA THR A 35 19.23 -7.72 -18.22
C THR A 35 20.62 -7.32 -18.70
N ARG A 36 21.30 -6.44 -17.96
CA ARG A 36 22.67 -6.03 -18.30
C ARG A 36 23.69 -7.14 -18.05
N ALA A 37 23.54 -7.90 -16.97
CA ALA A 37 24.48 -8.94 -16.57
C ALA A 37 24.28 -10.27 -17.32
N LEU A 38 23.02 -10.64 -17.59
CA LEU A 38 22.64 -11.95 -18.12
C LEU A 38 22.14 -11.89 -19.58
N GLY A 39 21.77 -10.72 -20.07
CA GLY A 39 21.32 -10.50 -21.45
C GLY A 39 19.80 -10.33 -21.60
N PRO A 40 19.31 -10.24 -22.85
CA PRO A 40 17.91 -9.98 -23.16
C PRO A 40 16.95 -11.03 -22.57
N GLY A 41 15.82 -10.58 -22.01
CA GLY A 41 14.80 -11.45 -21.44
C GLY A 41 15.03 -11.82 -19.97
N ALA A 42 16.17 -11.42 -19.38
CA ALA A 42 16.50 -11.75 -18.01
C ALA A 42 15.60 -11.03 -17.00
N ALA A 43 15.14 -9.80 -17.28
CA ALA A 43 14.17 -9.11 -16.42
C ALA A 43 12.85 -9.87 -16.38
N ALA A 44 12.29 -10.24 -17.54
CA ALA A 44 11.06 -11.01 -17.63
C ALA A 44 11.19 -12.39 -16.97
N ALA A 45 12.32 -13.09 -17.16
CA ALA A 45 12.58 -14.36 -16.49
C ALA A 45 12.64 -14.20 -14.96
N THR A 46 13.31 -13.16 -14.46
CA THR A 46 13.37 -12.84 -13.03
C THR A 46 11.98 -12.58 -12.47
N ALA A 47 11.16 -11.78 -13.16
CA ALA A 47 9.78 -11.52 -12.77
C ALA A 47 8.91 -12.78 -12.79
N ALA A 48 9.09 -13.67 -13.78
CA ALA A 48 8.36 -14.93 -13.87
C ALA A 48 8.73 -15.91 -12.74
N ILE A 49 10.02 -16.02 -12.38
CA ILE A 49 10.47 -16.84 -11.24
C ILE A 49 9.86 -16.30 -9.95
N PHE A 50 9.98 -15.00 -9.70
CA PHE A 50 9.36 -14.36 -8.53
C PHE A 50 7.85 -14.60 -8.47
N THR A 51 7.18 -14.55 -9.63
CA THR A 51 5.75 -14.84 -9.73
C THR A 51 5.41 -16.26 -9.32
N ALA A 52 6.16 -17.24 -9.83
CA ALA A 52 5.96 -18.64 -9.50
C ALA A 52 6.18 -18.89 -8.01
N GLU A 53 7.26 -18.34 -7.44
CA GLU A 53 7.52 -18.39 -5.99
C GLU A 53 6.38 -17.77 -5.19
N HIS A 54 5.89 -16.59 -5.60
CA HIS A 54 4.80 -15.92 -4.91
C HIS A 54 3.51 -16.74 -4.95
N ILE A 55 3.13 -17.29 -6.11
CA ILE A 55 1.96 -18.18 -6.24
C ILE A 55 2.10 -19.39 -5.31
N LEU A 56 3.27 -20.02 -5.25
CA LEU A 56 3.52 -21.17 -4.37
C LEU A 56 3.36 -20.80 -2.89
N ILE A 57 3.87 -19.65 -2.47
CA ILE A 57 3.67 -19.13 -1.11
C ILE A 57 2.17 -18.96 -0.85
N LEU A 58 1.43 -18.30 -1.74
CA LEU A 58 -0.01 -18.08 -1.56
C LEU A 58 -0.81 -19.39 -1.48
N LEU A 59 -0.47 -20.39 -2.30
CA LEU A 59 -1.07 -21.71 -2.25
C LEU A 59 -0.76 -22.43 -0.92
N ALA A 60 0.45 -22.30 -0.40
CA ALA A 60 0.80 -22.83 0.92
C ALA A 60 0.00 -22.16 2.03
N LEU A 61 -0.08 -20.81 2.04
CA LEU A 61 -0.88 -20.06 3.02
C LEU A 61 -2.37 -20.46 2.97
N LEU A 62 -2.92 -20.66 1.77
CA LEU A 62 -4.26 -21.21 1.57
C LEU A 62 -4.41 -22.61 2.17
N GLY A 63 -3.44 -23.49 1.95
CA GLY A 63 -3.43 -24.84 2.50
C GLY A 63 -3.46 -24.87 4.03
N PHE A 64 -2.91 -23.83 4.69
CA PHE A 64 -2.99 -23.63 6.14
C PHE A 64 -4.24 -22.88 6.61
N GLY A 65 -5.20 -22.60 5.73
CA GLY A 65 -6.43 -21.89 6.06
C GLY A 65 -6.24 -20.40 6.38
N MET A 66 -5.09 -19.81 6.02
CA MET A 66 -4.83 -18.39 6.25
C MET A 66 -5.50 -17.53 5.19
N ARG A 67 -5.90 -16.31 5.57
CA ARG A 67 -6.32 -15.28 4.62
C ARG A 67 -5.15 -14.91 3.73
N ILE A 68 -5.35 -15.01 2.41
CA ILE A 68 -4.35 -14.58 1.44
C ILE A 68 -4.34 -13.04 1.40
N PRO A 69 -3.19 -12.39 1.53
CA PRO A 69 -3.07 -10.99 1.14
C PRO A 69 -3.41 -10.82 -0.33
N THR A 70 -3.76 -9.61 -0.73
CA THR A 70 -4.24 -9.42 -2.09
C THR A 70 -3.13 -9.71 -3.09
N PHE A 71 -3.44 -10.54 -4.10
CA PHE A 71 -2.56 -10.87 -5.22
C PHE A 71 -2.04 -9.57 -5.85
N THR A 72 -0.81 -9.18 -5.47
CA THR A 72 -0.10 -8.02 -5.97
C THR A 72 0.00 -8.13 -7.49
N PRO A 73 -0.15 -7.03 -8.25
CA PRO A 73 0.14 -7.06 -9.66
C PRO A 73 1.57 -7.53 -9.87
N ILE A 74 1.66 -8.69 -10.50
CA ILE A 74 2.91 -9.34 -10.86
C ILE A 74 3.72 -8.36 -11.72
N PRO A 75 5.00 -8.09 -11.43
CA PRO A 75 5.81 -7.13 -12.18
C PRO A 75 6.27 -7.66 -13.55
N LEU A 76 5.56 -8.63 -14.15
CA LEU A 76 5.91 -9.23 -15.44
C LEU A 76 5.76 -8.24 -16.60
N LEU A 77 4.65 -7.49 -16.68
CA LEU A 77 4.50 -6.47 -17.74
C LEU A 77 5.53 -5.34 -17.60
N PRO A 78 5.77 -4.77 -16.39
CA PRO A 78 6.85 -3.81 -16.20
C PRO A 78 8.24 -4.38 -16.56
N ALA A 79 8.53 -5.64 -16.25
CA ALA A 79 9.80 -6.29 -16.60
C ALA A 79 9.96 -6.47 -18.12
N LEU A 80 8.91 -6.90 -18.82
CA LEU A 80 8.89 -6.99 -20.29
C LEU A 80 9.14 -5.61 -20.93
N ALA A 81 8.58 -4.54 -20.36
CA ALA A 81 8.81 -3.18 -20.83
C ALA A 81 10.29 -2.76 -20.71
N ILE A 82 10.95 -3.17 -19.62
CA ILE A 82 12.40 -2.97 -19.44
C ILE A 82 13.19 -3.75 -20.49
N ASP A 83 12.89 -5.03 -20.70
CA ASP A 83 13.59 -5.84 -21.71
C ASP A 83 13.43 -5.25 -23.12
N LEU A 84 12.23 -4.78 -23.48
CA LEU A 84 11.97 -4.10 -24.75
C LEU A 84 12.75 -2.78 -24.87
N ALA A 85 12.77 -1.98 -23.81
CA ALA A 85 13.54 -0.74 -23.77
C ALA A 85 15.04 -1.01 -23.93
N CYS A 86 15.59 -2.00 -23.22
CA CYS A 86 17.00 -2.38 -23.35
C CYS A 86 17.33 -2.94 -24.75
N ALA A 87 16.42 -3.70 -25.35
CA ALA A 87 16.59 -4.24 -26.70
C ALA A 87 16.62 -3.14 -27.78
N ALA A 88 15.93 -2.01 -27.56
CA ALA A 88 15.92 -0.87 -28.48
C ALA A 88 17.24 -0.08 -28.51
N PHE A 89 18.14 -0.29 -27.53
CA PHE A 89 19.45 0.38 -27.46
C PHE A 89 20.62 -0.63 -27.47
N PRO A 90 20.79 -1.43 -28.54
CA PRO A 90 21.81 -2.49 -28.59
C PRO A 90 23.24 -1.95 -28.79
N VAL A 91 23.38 -0.67 -29.15
CA VAL A 91 24.67 -0.09 -29.59
C VAL A 91 25.50 0.38 -28.38
N PRO A 92 26.79 -0.02 -28.26
CA PRO A 92 27.63 0.31 -27.10
C PRO A 92 27.71 1.80 -26.76
N ARG A 93 27.76 2.68 -27.78
CA ARG A 93 27.88 4.14 -27.61
C ARG A 93 26.63 4.79 -27.00
N THR A 94 25.45 4.20 -27.20
CA THR A 94 24.17 4.71 -26.67
C THR A 94 23.56 3.81 -25.59
N SER A 95 24.24 2.70 -25.25
CA SER A 95 23.76 1.69 -24.28
C SER A 95 23.45 2.23 -22.89
N TRP A 96 24.00 3.38 -22.50
CA TRP A 96 23.69 4.04 -21.23
C TRP A 96 22.30 4.70 -21.24
N LEU A 97 21.79 5.11 -22.42
CA LEU A 97 20.43 5.66 -22.59
C LEU A 97 19.37 4.58 -22.36
N ALA A 98 19.71 3.30 -22.48
CA ALA A 98 18.80 2.21 -22.16
C ALA A 98 18.24 2.32 -20.74
N ALA A 99 19.04 2.79 -19.78
CA ALA A 99 18.65 2.90 -18.38
C ALA A 99 17.51 3.91 -18.15
N PRO A 100 17.62 5.21 -18.53
CA PRO A 100 16.53 6.15 -18.34
C PRO A 100 15.27 5.77 -19.13
N PHE A 101 15.40 5.23 -20.36
CA PHE A 101 14.21 4.77 -21.11
C PHE A 101 13.55 3.55 -20.48
N ALA A 102 14.34 2.60 -19.95
CA ALA A 102 13.81 1.44 -19.21
C ALA A 102 13.10 1.86 -17.93
N GLY A 103 13.68 2.80 -17.16
CA GLY A 103 13.04 3.35 -15.96
C GLY A 103 11.73 4.06 -16.28
N LEU A 104 11.68 4.86 -17.34
CA LEU A 104 10.45 5.52 -17.77
C LEU A 104 9.39 4.51 -18.26
N ALA A 105 9.79 3.53 -19.07
CA ALA A 105 8.90 2.47 -19.56
C ALA A 105 8.31 1.67 -18.39
N PHE A 106 9.14 1.32 -17.40
CA PHE A 106 8.68 0.70 -16.16
C PHE A 106 7.64 1.55 -15.45
N ALA A 107 7.91 2.85 -15.23
CA ALA A 107 6.99 3.73 -14.51
C ALA A 107 5.62 3.82 -15.21
N ILE A 108 5.61 3.97 -16.55
CA ILE A 108 4.38 4.02 -17.34
C ILE A 108 3.58 2.72 -17.18
N VAL A 109 4.22 1.57 -17.41
CA VAL A 109 3.55 0.27 -17.40
C VAL A 109 3.12 -0.11 -15.98
N ALA A 110 3.94 0.14 -14.96
CA ALA A 110 3.60 -0.12 -13.57
C ALA A 110 2.42 0.75 -13.10
N CYS A 111 2.44 2.06 -13.34
CA CYS A 111 1.32 2.93 -12.99
C CYS A 111 0.03 2.53 -13.71
N ALA A 112 0.11 2.20 -15.01
CA ALA A 112 -1.05 1.76 -15.78
C ALA A 112 -1.60 0.42 -15.28
N GLN A 113 -0.72 -0.55 -15.02
CA GLN A 113 -1.07 -1.87 -14.48
C GLN A 113 -1.73 -1.75 -13.11
N GLU A 114 -1.15 -0.97 -12.19
CA GLU A 114 -1.72 -0.75 -10.86
C GLU A 114 -3.05 -0.01 -10.93
N ALA A 115 -3.16 1.05 -11.73
CA ALA A 115 -4.42 1.78 -11.89
C ALA A 115 -5.53 0.89 -12.48
N ALA A 116 -5.21 0.05 -13.47
CA ALA A 116 -6.13 -0.92 -14.06
C ALA A 116 -6.56 -1.99 -13.04
N TRP A 117 -5.61 -2.53 -12.27
CA TRP A 117 -5.91 -3.50 -11.23
C TRP A 117 -6.77 -2.90 -10.12
N MET A 118 -6.45 -1.69 -9.67
CA MET A 118 -7.26 -0.94 -8.71
C MET A 118 -8.68 -0.70 -9.24
N ALA A 119 -8.84 -0.36 -10.52
CA ALA A 119 -10.14 -0.16 -11.14
C ALA A 119 -10.96 -1.47 -11.26
N TRP A 120 -10.37 -2.55 -11.77
CA TRP A 120 -11.11 -3.74 -12.20
C TRP A 120 -11.08 -4.90 -11.20
N ALA A 121 -9.93 -5.16 -10.56
CA ALA A 121 -9.79 -6.26 -9.61
C ALA A 121 -10.19 -5.84 -8.19
N VAL A 122 -9.83 -4.61 -7.80
CA VAL A 122 -10.12 -4.08 -6.46
C VAL A 122 -11.47 -3.36 -6.40
N GLY A 123 -11.92 -2.78 -7.53
CA GLY A 123 -13.14 -1.97 -7.58
C GLY A 123 -12.96 -0.57 -6.96
N ARG A 124 -11.72 -0.09 -6.86
CA ARG A 124 -11.36 1.24 -6.37
C ARG A 124 -10.43 1.96 -7.34
N PRO A 125 -10.95 2.50 -8.45
CA PRO A 125 -10.12 3.28 -9.35
C PRO A 125 -9.45 4.44 -8.60
N TRP A 126 -8.15 4.61 -8.84
CA TRP A 126 -7.43 5.80 -8.38
C TRP A 126 -7.94 7.04 -9.10
N ASP A 127 -7.93 8.17 -8.40
CA ASP A 127 -8.23 9.46 -9.00
C ASP A 127 -7.17 9.82 -10.06
N PRO A 128 -7.56 10.09 -11.33
CA PRO A 128 -6.61 10.41 -12.38
C PRO A 128 -5.74 11.64 -12.10
N GLY A 129 -6.29 12.65 -11.39
CA GLY A 129 -5.55 13.85 -11.01
C GLY A 129 -4.43 13.53 -10.03
N ARG A 130 -4.68 12.66 -9.04
CA ARG A 130 -3.66 12.17 -8.10
C ARG A 130 -2.62 11.31 -8.78
N VAL A 131 -3.02 10.44 -9.72
CA VAL A 131 -2.06 9.64 -10.52
C VAL A 131 -1.16 10.56 -11.33
N ALA A 132 -1.73 11.56 -12.01
CA ALA A 132 -0.96 12.52 -12.80
C ALA A 132 -0.02 13.37 -11.94
N ALA A 133 -0.44 13.77 -10.74
CA ALA A 133 0.39 14.52 -9.80
C ALA A 133 1.55 13.68 -9.24
N ALA A 134 1.33 12.39 -8.99
CA ALA A 134 2.33 11.46 -8.49
C ALA A 134 3.36 11.03 -9.54
N PHE A 135 2.92 10.88 -10.80
CA PHE A 135 3.69 10.26 -11.86
C PHE A 135 5.10 10.85 -12.07
N PRO A 136 5.32 12.18 -12.04
CA PRO A 136 6.67 12.74 -12.18
C PRO A 136 7.65 12.20 -11.13
N GLY A 137 7.22 12.08 -9.87
CA GLY A 137 8.03 11.54 -8.78
C GLY A 137 8.35 10.06 -9.00
N VAL A 138 7.35 9.28 -9.40
CA VAL A 138 7.51 7.85 -9.72
C VAL A 138 8.46 7.65 -10.91
N ALA A 139 8.31 8.43 -11.98
CA ALA A 139 9.14 8.35 -13.18
C ALA A 139 10.61 8.72 -12.88
N LEU A 140 10.85 9.82 -12.16
CA LEU A 140 12.21 10.20 -11.75
C LEU A 140 12.87 9.13 -10.88
N THR A 141 12.11 8.55 -9.96
CA THR A 141 12.57 7.46 -9.09
C THR A 141 12.94 6.22 -9.90
N ALA A 142 12.07 5.81 -10.84
CA ALA A 142 12.31 4.66 -11.69
C ALA A 142 13.52 4.85 -12.62
N ILE A 143 13.69 6.06 -13.18
CA ILE A 143 14.85 6.43 -13.98
C ILE A 143 16.13 6.34 -13.14
N GLY A 144 16.14 6.93 -11.94
CA GLY A 144 17.28 6.87 -11.03
C GLY A 144 17.64 5.44 -10.64
N SER A 145 16.63 4.64 -10.30
CA SER A 145 16.79 3.22 -9.97
C SER A 145 17.33 2.40 -11.15
N ALA A 146 16.83 2.62 -12.36
CA ALA A 146 17.33 1.97 -13.56
C ALA A 146 18.79 2.32 -13.86
N VAL A 147 19.21 3.57 -13.62
CA VAL A 147 20.63 4.00 -13.75
C VAL A 147 21.52 3.30 -12.72
N VAL A 148 21.02 3.14 -11.48
CA VAL A 148 21.70 2.31 -10.47
C VAL A 148 21.83 0.87 -10.97
N GLY A 149 20.76 0.27 -11.46
CA GLY A 149 20.75 -1.08 -12.02
C GLY A 149 21.73 -1.26 -13.17
N TRP A 150 21.78 -0.31 -14.10
CA TRP A 150 22.74 -0.34 -15.21
C TRP A 150 24.19 -0.33 -14.72
N THR A 151 24.48 0.48 -13.69
CA THR A 151 25.81 0.57 -13.09
C THR A 151 26.18 -0.75 -12.40
N VAL A 152 25.29 -1.28 -11.58
CA VAL A 152 25.47 -2.57 -10.88
C VAL A 152 25.65 -3.71 -11.87
N GLY A 153 24.78 -3.83 -12.88
CA GLY A 153 24.89 -4.86 -13.91
C GLY A 153 26.18 -4.76 -14.72
N THR A 154 26.67 -3.55 -14.99
CA THR A 154 27.98 -3.35 -15.65
C THR A 154 29.13 -3.82 -14.76
N LEU A 155 29.08 -3.55 -13.44
CA LEU A 155 30.08 -4.02 -12.48
C LEU A 155 30.09 -5.55 -12.38
N VAL A 156 28.91 -6.17 -12.26
CA VAL A 156 28.75 -7.63 -12.19
C VAL A 156 29.27 -8.30 -13.46
N ALA A 157 28.88 -7.80 -14.65
CA ALA A 157 29.36 -8.34 -15.92
C ALA A 157 30.88 -8.20 -16.09
N SER A 158 31.45 -7.07 -15.64
CA SER A 158 32.91 -6.85 -15.68
C SER A 158 33.65 -7.83 -14.76
N ALA A 159 33.15 -8.02 -13.54
CA ALA A 159 33.71 -8.96 -12.56
C ALA A 159 33.63 -10.41 -13.07
N ALA A 160 32.47 -10.83 -13.61
CA ALA A 160 32.27 -12.17 -14.15
C ALA A 160 33.17 -12.48 -15.35
N THR A 161 33.52 -11.47 -16.15
CA THR A 161 34.39 -11.63 -17.34
C THR A 161 35.86 -11.34 -17.06
N GLY A 162 36.23 -11.01 -15.81
CA GLY A 162 37.60 -10.65 -15.44
C GLY A 162 38.12 -9.37 -16.12
N ARG A 163 37.23 -8.54 -16.68
CA ARG A 163 37.61 -7.33 -17.41
C ARG A 163 37.56 -6.10 -16.50
N PRO A 164 38.51 -5.16 -16.61
CA PRO A 164 38.47 -3.92 -15.84
C PRO A 164 37.22 -3.09 -16.17
N THR A 165 36.47 -2.65 -15.15
CA THR A 165 35.25 -1.81 -15.32
C THR A 165 35.52 -0.52 -16.12
N ARG A 166 36.74 0.01 -16.03
CA ARG A 166 37.18 1.19 -16.82
C ARG A 166 37.06 0.98 -18.34
N GLU A 167 37.16 -0.26 -18.81
CA GLU A 167 37.03 -0.59 -20.24
C GLU A 167 35.55 -0.56 -20.66
N ALA A 168 34.65 -1.04 -19.80
CA ALA A 168 33.21 -0.97 -20.01
C ALA A 168 32.66 0.46 -19.90
N LEU A 169 33.24 1.28 -19.03
CA LEU A 169 32.84 2.68 -18.78
C LEU A 169 33.73 3.71 -19.51
N GLY A 170 34.64 3.25 -20.36
CA GLY A 170 35.51 4.07 -21.20
C GLY A 170 36.71 4.73 -20.52
N SER A 171 36.66 5.06 -19.22
CA SER A 171 37.84 5.56 -18.48
C SER A 171 37.76 5.33 -16.98
N ARG A 172 38.90 5.45 -16.27
CA ARG A 172 38.94 5.39 -14.79
C ARG A 172 38.15 6.52 -14.14
N ALA A 173 38.29 7.74 -14.67
CA ALA A 173 37.58 8.91 -14.15
C ALA A 173 36.06 8.76 -14.31
N ARG A 174 35.61 8.30 -15.48
CA ARG A 174 34.19 8.05 -15.75
C ARG A 174 33.64 6.93 -14.88
N ALA A 175 34.39 5.83 -14.72
CA ALA A 175 34.00 4.74 -13.83
C ALA A 175 33.80 5.20 -12.38
N ARG A 176 34.75 6.00 -11.84
CA ARG A 176 34.64 6.56 -10.49
C ARG A 176 33.43 7.50 -10.37
N ALA A 177 33.23 8.39 -11.34
CA ALA A 177 32.09 9.31 -11.34
C ALA A 177 30.75 8.58 -11.37
N THR A 178 30.61 7.53 -12.20
CA THR A 178 29.40 6.71 -12.28
C THR A 178 29.11 5.99 -10.95
N VAL A 179 30.12 5.41 -10.32
CA VAL A 179 29.94 4.74 -9.01
C VAL A 179 29.56 5.74 -7.92
N VAL A 180 30.19 6.93 -7.88
CA VAL A 180 29.83 7.98 -6.92
C VAL A 180 28.39 8.45 -7.13
N ALA A 181 27.97 8.68 -8.38
CA ALA A 181 26.60 9.06 -8.71
C ALA A 181 25.60 7.97 -8.29
N MET A 182 25.92 6.70 -8.53
CA MET A 182 25.11 5.57 -8.08
C MET A 182 24.94 5.56 -6.56
N LEU A 183 26.03 5.73 -5.79
CA LEU A 183 25.96 5.76 -4.32
C LEU A 183 25.14 6.95 -3.80
N ALA A 184 25.24 8.12 -4.46
CA ALA A 184 24.41 9.27 -4.15
C ALA A 184 22.93 8.99 -4.41
N LEU A 185 22.59 8.38 -5.55
CA LEU A 185 21.21 7.99 -5.88
C LEU A 185 20.65 6.97 -4.89
N VAL A 186 21.43 5.97 -4.48
CA VAL A 186 21.04 5.01 -3.44
C VAL A 186 20.77 5.72 -2.12
N THR A 187 21.64 6.63 -1.70
CA THR A 187 21.47 7.38 -0.45
C THR A 187 20.21 8.24 -0.48
N VAL A 188 19.96 8.94 -1.60
CA VAL A 188 18.74 9.74 -1.81
C VAL A 188 17.50 8.86 -1.81
N GLY A 189 17.54 7.71 -2.49
CA GLY A 189 16.43 6.74 -2.53
C GLY A 189 16.09 6.18 -1.15
N VAL A 190 17.11 5.80 -0.35
CA VAL A 190 16.92 5.36 1.04
C VAL A 190 16.33 6.49 1.87
N ALA A 191 16.88 7.71 1.80
CA ALA A 191 16.34 8.86 2.56
C ALA A 191 14.87 9.16 2.18
N ALA A 192 14.52 9.04 0.90
CA ALA A 192 13.16 9.24 0.41
C ALA A 192 12.21 8.13 0.88
N ALA A 193 12.65 6.87 0.90
CA ALA A 193 11.88 5.73 1.41
C ALA A 193 11.60 5.82 2.92
N TYR A 194 12.48 6.46 3.68
CA TYR A 194 12.39 6.62 5.14
C TYR A 194 11.96 8.02 5.57
N ARG A 195 11.31 8.80 4.69
CA ARG A 195 10.79 10.12 5.09
C ARG A 195 9.86 9.93 6.30
N PRO A 196 10.12 10.59 7.45
CA PRO A 196 9.26 10.44 8.61
C PRO A 196 7.85 10.90 8.25
N SER A 197 6.85 10.06 8.48
CA SER A 197 5.45 10.48 8.38
C SER A 197 5.26 11.68 9.30
N ARG A 198 4.68 12.78 8.78
CA ARG A 198 4.36 13.91 9.65
C ARG A 198 3.40 13.44 10.73
N VAL A 199 3.63 13.91 11.96
CA VAL A 199 2.74 13.67 13.09
C VAL A 199 2.13 15.01 13.43
N GLU A 200 0.86 15.19 13.07
CA GLU A 200 0.05 16.30 13.54
C GLU A 200 -0.53 15.96 14.93
N PRO A 201 -0.84 16.97 15.76
CA PRO A 201 -1.57 16.75 17.00
C PRO A 201 -2.93 16.09 16.74
N PRO A 202 -3.49 15.35 17.73
CA PRO A 202 -4.83 14.77 17.61
C PRO A 202 -5.86 15.84 17.25
N ALA A 203 -6.75 15.51 16.33
CA ALA A 203 -7.70 16.47 15.76
C ALA A 203 -9.10 16.28 16.38
N GLY A 204 -9.77 17.39 16.70
CA GLY A 204 -11.18 17.34 17.12
C GLY A 204 -12.11 16.91 15.99
N VAL A 205 -13.35 16.57 16.34
CA VAL A 205 -14.40 16.06 15.44
C VAL A 205 -14.63 17.02 14.25
N THR A 206 -14.67 18.33 14.52
CA THR A 206 -14.86 19.34 13.48
C THR A 206 -13.69 19.37 12.49
N ALA A 207 -12.45 19.22 12.98
CA ALA A 207 -11.25 19.27 12.14
C ALA A 207 -11.05 18.02 11.28
N LEU A 208 -11.65 16.90 11.67
CA LEU A 208 -11.69 15.65 10.91
C LEU A 208 -12.78 15.63 9.82
N GLY A 209 -13.67 16.63 9.80
CA GLY A 209 -14.68 16.78 8.75
C GLY A 209 -15.57 15.55 8.64
N LEU A 210 -16.19 15.12 9.75
CA LEU A 210 -17.02 13.91 9.75
C LEU A 210 -18.23 14.08 8.81
N ALA A 211 -18.38 13.16 7.86
CA ALA A 211 -19.45 13.18 6.88
C ALA A 211 -20.23 11.84 6.85
N PRO A 212 -21.52 11.87 6.46
CA PRO A 212 -22.27 10.66 6.21
C PRO A 212 -21.75 9.95 4.95
N ASP A 213 -21.39 8.67 5.09
CA ASP A 213 -20.99 7.83 3.97
C ASP A 213 -21.42 6.38 4.21
N THR A 214 -22.21 5.84 3.28
CA THR A 214 -22.62 4.42 3.26
C THR A 214 -22.00 3.64 2.09
N GLY A 215 -21.17 4.30 1.29
CA GLY A 215 -20.50 3.77 0.11
C GLY A 215 -19.16 3.11 0.42
N PHE A 216 -18.59 3.32 1.60
CA PHE A 216 -17.33 2.69 2.03
C PHE A 216 -17.39 1.15 1.97
N ASP A 217 -16.23 0.53 1.77
CA ASP A 217 -16.09 -0.92 1.89
C ASP A 217 -16.06 -1.26 3.37
N TYR A 218 -16.87 -2.23 3.79
CA TYR A 218 -16.98 -2.61 5.20
C TYR A 218 -15.66 -3.12 5.79
N ARG A 219 -14.71 -3.55 4.94
CA ARG A 219 -13.37 -3.97 5.35
C ARG A 219 -12.51 -2.83 5.89
N ASP A 220 -12.88 -1.59 5.60
CA ASP A 220 -12.15 -0.40 6.04
C ASP A 220 -12.61 0.11 7.40
N ALA A 221 -13.71 -0.42 7.93
CA ALA A 221 -14.30 0.05 9.18
C ALA A 221 -13.29 -0.09 10.32
N VAL A 222 -12.99 1.03 10.97
CA VAL A 222 -12.06 1.05 12.12
C VAL A 222 -12.64 0.26 13.30
N PHE A 223 -13.95 0.26 13.45
CA PHE A 223 -14.63 -0.64 14.37
C PHE A 223 -15.47 -1.64 13.59
N TRP A 224 -14.96 -2.86 13.48
CA TRP A 224 -15.71 -3.99 12.97
C TRP A 224 -15.66 -5.14 13.97
N ASP A 225 -16.81 -5.47 14.56
CA ASP A 225 -16.93 -6.46 15.63
C ASP A 225 -16.31 -7.83 15.33
N ALA A 226 -16.32 -8.25 14.06
CA ALA A 226 -15.72 -9.48 13.57
C ALA A 226 -14.18 -9.44 13.48
N LEU A 227 -13.56 -8.25 13.53
CA LEU A 227 -12.11 -8.06 13.48
C LEU A 227 -11.52 -7.65 14.84
N LEU A 228 -12.36 -7.50 15.87
CA LEU A 228 -11.91 -7.15 17.21
C LEU A 228 -11.31 -8.38 17.93
N PRO A 229 -10.37 -8.16 18.87
CA PRO A 229 -9.75 -9.25 19.63
C PRO A 229 -10.78 -10.13 20.32
N ASP A 230 -10.47 -11.43 20.44
CA ASP A 230 -11.28 -12.37 21.23
C ASP A 230 -11.51 -11.81 22.65
N GLY A 231 -12.76 -11.84 23.10
CA GLY A 231 -13.12 -11.34 24.43
C GLY A 231 -13.48 -9.85 24.50
N TRP A 232 -13.43 -9.06 23.41
CA TRP A 232 -13.85 -7.64 23.46
C TRP A 232 -15.29 -7.43 23.99
N ARG A 233 -16.15 -8.46 23.84
CA ARG A 233 -17.53 -8.46 24.33
C ARG A 233 -17.62 -8.55 25.85
N THR A 234 -16.56 -8.92 26.57
CA THR A 234 -16.57 -8.94 28.04
C THR A 234 -16.52 -7.51 28.58
N PRO A 235 -17.26 -7.20 29.67
CA PRO A 235 -17.20 -5.89 30.31
C PRO A 235 -15.77 -5.50 30.69
N GLY A 236 -15.43 -4.22 30.50
CA GLY A 236 -14.09 -3.69 30.77
C GLY A 236 -13.55 -2.80 29.65
N ALA A 237 -12.30 -2.36 29.85
CA ALA A 237 -11.57 -1.55 28.87
C ALA A 237 -10.67 -2.43 28.01
N HIS A 238 -10.80 -2.30 26.71
CA HIS A 238 -10.05 -3.02 25.70
C HIS A 238 -9.27 -2.03 24.86
N HIS A 239 -8.05 -2.41 24.48
CA HIS A 239 -7.19 -1.57 23.66
C HIS A 239 -6.86 -2.28 22.35
N ALA A 240 -7.03 -1.55 21.26
CA ALA A 240 -6.66 -2.02 19.93
C ALA A 240 -5.85 -0.94 19.21
N TYR A 241 -5.03 -1.39 18.27
CA TYR A 241 -4.22 -0.53 17.43
C TYR A 241 -4.58 -0.80 15.97
N GLN A 242 -4.81 0.27 15.21
CA GLN A 242 -5.08 0.18 13.79
C GLN A 242 -4.36 1.28 13.03
N GLU A 243 -4.07 1.02 11.77
CA GLU A 243 -3.48 1.99 10.87
C GLU A 243 -4.51 2.37 9.80
N ALA A 244 -4.48 3.64 9.39
CA ALA A 244 -5.23 4.15 8.26
C ALA A 244 -4.33 5.07 7.44
N ILE A 245 -4.71 5.31 6.19
CA ILE A 245 -3.93 6.12 5.25
C ILE A 245 -4.82 7.24 4.71
N VAL A 246 -4.23 8.41 4.47
CA VAL A 246 -4.91 9.53 3.80
C VAL A 246 -4.99 9.25 2.29
N ASP A 247 -5.92 8.40 1.88
CA ASP A 247 -6.11 8.01 0.47
C ASP A 247 -7.10 8.90 -0.31
N GLY A 248 -7.72 9.86 0.38
CA GLY A 248 -8.70 10.80 -0.18
C GLY A 248 -10.15 10.32 -0.18
N ARG A 249 -10.45 9.08 0.23
CA ARG A 249 -11.82 8.55 0.37
C ARG A 249 -12.34 8.66 1.81
N GLY A 250 -11.49 9.07 2.74
CA GLY A 250 -11.79 9.26 4.15
C GLY A 250 -11.69 7.97 4.95
N VAL A 251 -11.66 8.09 6.29
CA VAL A 251 -11.52 6.94 7.18
C VAL A 251 -12.88 6.62 7.83
N PRO A 252 -13.49 5.44 7.58
CA PRO A 252 -14.78 5.10 8.16
C PRO A 252 -14.62 4.76 9.64
N LEU A 253 -15.11 5.68 10.48
CA LEU A 253 -15.05 5.60 11.94
C LEU A 253 -16.28 4.95 12.54
N GLY A 254 -17.37 4.84 11.77
CA GLY A 254 -18.63 4.33 12.27
C GLY A 254 -18.56 2.85 12.64
N PRO A 255 -19.21 2.43 13.73
CA PRO A 255 -19.12 1.06 14.20
C PRO A 255 -20.02 0.10 13.41
N ALA A 256 -19.58 -1.15 13.30
CA ALA A 256 -20.26 -2.24 12.62
C ALA A 256 -20.63 -3.39 13.57
N TRP A 257 -21.85 -3.91 13.43
CA TRP A 257 -22.33 -5.11 14.12
C TRP A 257 -22.74 -6.19 13.14
N CYS A 258 -22.25 -7.41 13.33
CA CYS A 258 -22.59 -8.57 12.52
C CYS A 258 -23.34 -9.62 13.34
N ALA A 259 -24.37 -10.20 12.74
CA ALA A 259 -25.02 -11.39 13.28
C ALA A 259 -25.29 -12.42 12.16
N ARG A 260 -25.60 -13.65 12.56
CA ARG A 260 -25.85 -14.75 11.61
C ARG A 260 -27.01 -14.46 10.65
N ASP A 261 -28.04 -13.76 11.13
CA ASP A 261 -29.24 -13.44 10.36
C ASP A 261 -29.88 -12.12 10.83
N ARG A 262 -30.96 -11.73 10.13
CA ARG A 262 -31.69 -10.48 10.38
C ARG A 262 -32.35 -10.44 11.77
N VAL A 263 -32.85 -11.57 12.26
CA VAL A 263 -33.57 -11.64 13.54
C VAL A 263 -32.58 -11.51 14.70
N ALA A 264 -31.45 -12.22 14.60
CA ALA A 264 -30.36 -12.12 15.56
C ALA A 264 -29.81 -10.68 15.61
N LEU A 265 -29.55 -10.07 14.44
CA LEU A 265 -29.05 -8.69 14.36
C LEU A 265 -30.03 -7.70 14.99
N ALA A 266 -31.33 -7.83 14.69
CA ALA A 266 -32.36 -6.95 15.25
C ALA A 266 -32.43 -7.04 16.78
N ARG A 267 -32.32 -8.26 17.34
CA ARG A 267 -32.33 -8.48 18.79
C ARG A 267 -31.09 -7.88 19.47
N GLU A 268 -29.92 -8.05 18.85
CA GLU A 268 -28.67 -7.50 19.36
C GLU A 268 -28.71 -5.97 19.37
N LEU A 269 -29.10 -5.35 18.25
CA LEU A 269 -29.18 -3.90 18.14
C LEU A 269 -30.28 -3.27 19.02
N ALA A 270 -31.35 -4.00 19.32
CA ALA A 270 -32.40 -3.51 20.22
C ALA A 270 -31.94 -3.36 21.67
N SER A 271 -30.92 -4.12 22.08
CA SER A 271 -30.38 -4.16 23.45
C SER A 271 -28.96 -3.58 23.56
N THR A 272 -28.45 -2.98 22.47
CA THR A 272 -27.10 -2.45 22.40
C THR A 272 -27.15 -0.95 22.11
N ARG A 273 -26.53 -0.15 22.98
CA ARG A 273 -26.28 1.27 22.74
C ARG A 273 -24.80 1.49 22.55
N VAL A 274 -24.49 2.40 21.63
CA VAL A 274 -23.12 2.62 21.18
C VAL A 274 -22.88 4.11 21.15
N THR A 275 -21.79 4.52 21.76
CA THR A 275 -21.27 5.88 21.66
C THR A 275 -19.86 5.84 21.07
N LEU A 276 -19.53 6.90 20.35
CA LEU A 276 -18.20 7.12 19.78
C LEU A 276 -17.70 8.46 20.31
N SER A 277 -16.47 8.49 20.79
CA SER A 277 -15.70 9.72 20.96
C SER A 277 -14.40 9.67 20.17
N VAL A 278 -13.99 10.82 19.65
CA VAL A 278 -12.73 11.00 18.93
C VAL A 278 -11.88 11.98 19.72
N ASN A 279 -10.73 11.54 20.22
CA ASN A 279 -9.83 12.31 21.07
C ASN A 279 -10.56 12.96 22.27
N GLY A 280 -11.54 12.24 22.85
CA GLY A 280 -12.35 12.72 23.96
C GLY A 280 -13.58 13.57 23.56
N GLU A 281 -13.74 13.95 22.30
CA GLU A 281 -14.92 14.68 21.83
C GLU A 281 -16.03 13.71 21.37
N PRO A 282 -17.27 13.83 21.88
CA PRO A 282 -18.35 12.92 21.52
C PRO A 282 -18.84 13.15 20.08
N VAL A 283 -19.15 12.06 19.38
CA VAL A 283 -19.78 12.06 18.06
C VAL A 283 -21.25 11.69 18.18
N ASP A 284 -22.13 12.56 17.69
CA ASP A 284 -23.57 12.28 17.63
C ASP A 284 -23.89 11.32 16.49
N LEU A 285 -23.79 10.02 16.78
CA LEU A 285 -24.04 8.93 15.82
C LEU A 285 -25.47 8.93 15.27
N ALA A 286 -26.43 9.59 15.92
CA ALA A 286 -27.83 9.65 15.45
C ALA A 286 -27.99 10.45 14.15
N ARG A 287 -27.03 11.33 13.82
CA ARG A 287 -27.04 12.14 12.60
C ARG A 287 -26.58 11.40 11.35
N TYR A 288 -26.09 10.17 11.51
CA TYR A 288 -25.46 9.43 10.43
C TYR A 288 -26.35 8.27 9.95
N PRO A 289 -26.37 8.00 8.64
CA PRO A 289 -27.21 6.96 8.07
C PRO A 289 -26.76 5.57 8.54
N ARG A 290 -27.71 4.64 8.64
CA ARG A 290 -27.41 3.23 8.90
C ARG A 290 -27.60 2.43 7.63
N THR A 291 -26.66 1.53 7.35
CA THR A 291 -26.76 0.62 6.18
C THR A 291 -26.59 -0.83 6.62
N ARG A 292 -27.27 -1.74 5.93
CA ARG A 292 -27.18 -3.18 6.17
C ARG A 292 -26.66 -3.87 4.92
N ARG A 293 -25.74 -4.81 5.10
CA ARG A 293 -25.15 -5.59 4.02
C ARG A 293 -24.96 -7.03 4.47
N ARG A 294 -25.18 -7.94 3.53
CA ARG A 294 -24.90 -9.36 3.71
C ARG A 294 -23.47 -9.64 3.30
N MET A 295 -22.76 -10.36 4.14
CA MET A 295 -21.37 -10.74 3.98
C MET A 295 -21.25 -12.02 3.17
N ARG A 296 -20.03 -12.31 2.68
CA ARG A 296 -19.77 -13.54 1.90
C ARG A 296 -19.97 -14.82 2.70
N ASP A 297 -19.76 -14.78 4.01
CA ASP A 297 -20.01 -15.89 4.94
C ASP A 297 -21.50 -16.06 5.31
N GLY A 298 -22.38 -15.24 4.72
CA GLY A 298 -23.82 -15.27 4.96
C GLY A 298 -24.31 -14.42 6.13
N SER A 299 -23.39 -13.90 6.97
CA SER A 299 -23.76 -12.99 8.07
C SER A 299 -24.37 -11.69 7.54
N LEU A 300 -25.23 -11.07 8.35
CA LEU A 300 -25.79 -9.75 8.08
C LEU A 300 -25.20 -8.76 9.07
N CYS A 301 -24.65 -7.67 8.56
CA CYS A 301 -24.15 -6.61 9.42
C CYS A 301 -24.85 -5.27 9.18
N GLU A 302 -24.88 -4.44 10.22
CA GLU A 302 -25.32 -3.05 10.20
C GLU A 302 -24.13 -2.14 10.51
N TRP A 303 -23.97 -1.08 9.70
CA TRP A 303 -22.97 -0.03 9.90
C TRP A 303 -23.65 1.31 10.11
N ILE A 304 -23.05 2.13 10.97
CA ILE A 304 -23.33 3.56 11.02
C ILE A 304 -22.34 4.25 10.07
N GLY A 305 -22.84 4.99 9.08
CA GLY A 305 -22.03 5.56 8.01
C GLY A 305 -21.36 6.87 8.41
N VAL A 306 -20.31 6.79 9.24
CA VAL A 306 -19.50 7.94 9.67
C VAL A 306 -18.11 7.82 9.07
N THR A 307 -17.69 8.81 8.29
CA THR A 307 -16.36 8.85 7.68
C THR A 307 -15.67 10.18 7.99
N ALA A 308 -14.40 10.13 8.43
CA ALA A 308 -13.56 11.31 8.52
C ALA A 308 -13.04 11.68 7.13
N THR A 309 -13.48 12.81 6.58
CA THR A 309 -13.10 13.22 5.21
C THR A 309 -11.78 14.00 5.16
N THR A 310 -11.35 14.55 6.28
CA THR A 310 -10.06 15.25 6.41
C THR A 310 -9.20 14.62 7.51
N PRO A 311 -8.79 13.34 7.36
CA PRO A 311 -7.99 12.65 8.36
C PRO A 311 -6.63 13.35 8.53
N ARG A 312 -6.21 13.57 9.79
CA ARG A 312 -4.93 14.21 10.11
C ARG A 312 -3.85 13.16 10.36
N PRO A 313 -2.69 13.27 9.69
CA PRO A 313 -1.54 12.39 9.95
C PRO A 313 -1.16 12.39 11.43
N GLY A 314 -0.86 11.22 11.99
CA GLY A 314 -0.55 11.07 13.42
C GLY A 314 -1.51 10.12 14.12
N PHE A 315 -1.61 10.25 15.44
CA PHE A 315 -2.45 9.39 16.26
C PHE A 315 -3.80 10.04 16.55
N GLN A 316 -4.86 9.30 16.28
CA GLN A 316 -6.22 9.61 16.71
C GLN A 316 -6.64 8.51 17.68
N GLU A 317 -7.23 8.90 18.81
CA GLU A 317 -7.87 7.98 19.74
C GLU A 317 -9.36 7.92 19.43
N LEU A 318 -9.88 6.73 19.20
CA LEU A 318 -11.30 6.49 18.98
C LEU A 318 -11.79 5.59 20.10
N SER A 319 -12.70 6.09 20.93
CA SER A 319 -13.28 5.30 22.02
C SER A 319 -14.71 4.94 21.67
N TYR A 320 -14.95 3.64 21.55
CA TYR A 320 -16.28 3.06 21.34
C TYR A 320 -16.77 2.49 22.65
N THR A 321 -17.81 3.06 23.22
CA THR A 321 -18.44 2.51 24.43
C THR A 321 -19.73 1.81 24.04
N VAL A 322 -19.83 0.54 24.45
CA VAL A 322 -20.93 -0.36 24.15
C VAL A 322 -21.64 -0.71 25.45
N GLU A 323 -22.87 -0.24 25.58
CA GLU A 323 -23.75 -0.55 26.70
C GLU A 323 -24.74 -1.64 26.28
N ARG A 324 -24.96 -2.62 27.16
CA ARG A 324 -25.94 -3.68 26.97
C ARG A 324 -26.83 -3.74 28.21
N ASP A 325 -28.13 -3.92 28.03
CA ASP A 325 -29.17 -3.70 29.08
C ASP A 325 -28.93 -4.40 30.44
N ALA A 326 -28.11 -5.46 30.49
CA ALA A 326 -27.83 -6.24 31.70
C ALA A 326 -26.34 -6.42 32.03
N LEU A 327 -25.43 -5.69 31.38
CA LEU A 327 -23.98 -5.83 31.59
C LEU A 327 -23.33 -4.46 31.81
N PRO A 328 -22.27 -4.38 32.65
CA PRO A 328 -21.44 -3.18 32.68
C PRO A 328 -20.90 -2.86 31.27
N PRO A 329 -20.68 -1.58 30.95
CA PRO A 329 -20.25 -1.17 29.62
C PRO A 329 -18.91 -1.81 29.25
N SER A 330 -18.76 -2.09 27.96
CA SER A 330 -17.50 -2.47 27.36
C SER A 330 -16.97 -1.27 26.58
N THR A 331 -15.74 -0.84 26.84
CA THR A 331 -15.12 0.26 26.10
C THR A 331 -13.96 -0.28 25.29
N ILE A 332 -13.93 0.05 24.00
CA ILE A 332 -12.81 -0.25 23.11
C ILE A 332 -12.17 1.06 22.72
N VAL A 333 -10.93 1.25 23.17
CA VAL A 333 -10.09 2.37 22.78
C VAL A 333 -9.21 1.91 21.62
N MET A 334 -9.57 2.37 20.43
CA MET A 334 -8.80 2.17 19.22
C MET A 334 -7.81 3.31 19.04
N ARG A 335 -6.51 2.99 19.11
CA ARG A 335 -5.45 3.93 18.74
C ARG A 335 -5.22 3.83 17.23
N LEU A 336 -5.78 4.77 16.49
CA LEU A 336 -5.67 4.86 15.04
C LEU A 336 -4.43 5.68 14.66
N ARG A 337 -3.47 5.08 13.96
CA ARG A 337 -2.37 5.81 13.33
C ARG A 337 -2.73 6.12 11.88
N VAL A 338 -3.01 7.40 11.61
CA VAL A 338 -3.16 7.91 10.25
C VAL A 338 -1.79 8.21 9.68
N LYS A 339 -1.45 7.59 8.55
CA LYS A 339 -0.19 7.83 7.84
C LYS A 339 -0.44 8.76 6.65
N GLU A 340 0.49 9.69 6.43
CA GLU A 340 0.64 10.27 5.10
C GLU A 340 1.03 9.15 4.12
N PRO A 341 0.55 9.20 2.88
CA PRO A 341 1.17 8.43 1.81
C PRO A 341 2.66 8.79 1.67
#